data_AF-A0A920JDC4-F1
#
_entry.id   AF-A0A920JDC4-F1
#
_cell.length_a   1.000
_cell.length_b   1.000
_cell.length_c   1.000
_cell.angle_alpha   90.00
_cell.angle_beta   90.00
_cell.angle_gamma   90.00
#
_symmetry.space_group_name_H-M   'P 1'
#
loop_
_entity.id
_entity.type
_entity.pdbx_description
1 polymer ?
#
loop_
_entity_poly.entity_id
_entity_poly.type
_entity_poly.pdbx_seq_one_letter_code
_entity_poly.pdbx_strand_id
1 'polypeptide(L)'
;MSDNQLIGLAEDFFQNSLDSSPTSAIMRGHKKYFDQIEELTEDQFQKEKETVDSFIQRLKAIEKDNLTSREKVTHGMLEFALSSNQDSLLDRSWEFGAGVSGFTGFLIDYNQQMFVPDSESADMMLKRLEFYKRLYTQIAQVQKEGLKTIKLQQKETY
;
A
#
# COMPACT_ATOMS: atom_id res chain seq x y z
N MET A 1 -15.60 -21.66 -17.27
CA MET A 1 -16.36 -20.86 -16.30
C MET A 1 -15.34 -20.16 -15.45
N SER A 2 -15.54 -18.89 -15.10
CA SER A 2 -14.62 -18.26 -14.16
C SER A 2 -14.70 -18.94 -12.81
N ASP A 3 -13.58 -19.24 -12.19
CA ASP A 3 -13.57 -19.53 -10.76
C ASP A 3 -14.03 -18.26 -10.03
N ASN A 4 -15.26 -18.30 -9.51
CA ASN A 4 -15.86 -17.19 -8.77
C ASN A 4 -15.01 -16.82 -7.55
N GLN A 5 -14.21 -17.75 -7.01
CA GLN A 5 -13.30 -17.49 -5.91
C GLN A 5 -12.11 -16.64 -6.37
N LEU A 6 -11.52 -16.93 -7.53
CA LEU A 6 -10.41 -16.15 -8.08
C LEU A 6 -10.83 -14.75 -8.49
N ILE A 7 -12.01 -14.59 -9.09
CA ILE A 7 -12.55 -13.26 -9.44
C ILE A 7 -12.80 -12.45 -8.18
N GLY A 8 -13.53 -13.00 -7.20
CA GLY A 8 -13.81 -12.29 -5.96
C GLY A 8 -12.53 -11.92 -5.20
N LEU A 9 -11.53 -12.81 -5.20
CA LEU A 9 -10.21 -12.52 -4.64
C LEU A 9 -9.50 -11.36 -5.35
N ALA A 10 -9.54 -11.34 -6.68
CA ALA A 10 -8.92 -10.28 -7.48
C ALA A 10 -9.61 -8.93 -7.26
N GLU A 11 -10.94 -8.92 -7.17
CA GLU A 11 -11.74 -7.72 -6.89
C GLU A 11 -11.46 -7.18 -5.48
N ASP A 12 -11.45 -8.05 -4.47
CA ASP A 12 -11.11 -7.68 -3.09
C ASP A 12 -9.68 -7.16 -2.99
N PHE A 13 -8.72 -7.81 -3.64
CA PHE A 13 -7.33 -7.37 -3.69
C PHE A 13 -7.21 -6.00 -4.34
N PHE A 14 -7.91 -5.78 -5.47
CA PHE A 14 -7.90 -4.50 -6.16
C PHE A 14 -8.48 -3.40 -5.27
N GLN A 15 -9.63 -3.65 -4.62
CA GLN A 15 -10.24 -2.69 -3.71
C GLN A 15 -9.32 -2.39 -2.51
N ASN A 16 -8.70 -3.41 -1.91
CA ASN A 16 -7.70 -3.22 -0.87
C ASN A 16 -6.50 -2.40 -1.35
N SER A 17 -6.02 -2.59 -2.58
CA SER A 17 -4.92 -1.80 -3.15
C SER A 17 -5.24 -0.31 -3.29
N LEU A 18 -6.53 0.05 -3.31
CA LEU A 18 -6.98 1.43 -3.30
C LEU A 18 -7.10 1.96 -1.85
N ASP A 19 -7.65 1.13 -0.96
CA ASP A 19 -7.88 1.51 0.45
C ASP A 19 -6.58 1.60 1.25
N SER A 20 -5.59 0.75 0.98
CA SER A 20 -4.30 0.75 1.68
C SER A 20 -3.34 1.85 1.20
N SER A 21 -3.53 2.36 -0.01
CA SER A 21 -2.77 3.51 -0.53
C SER A 21 -3.70 4.51 -1.21
N PRO A 22 -4.28 5.44 -0.43
CA PRO A 22 -5.04 6.55 -0.97
C PRO A 22 -4.28 7.35 -2.03
N THR A 23 -2.95 7.53 -1.88
CA THR A 23 -2.11 8.19 -2.89
C THR A 23 -2.10 7.45 -4.21
N SER A 24 -1.91 6.13 -4.20
CA SER A 24 -1.98 5.33 -5.43
C SER A 24 -3.38 5.33 -6.04
N ALA A 25 -4.43 5.36 -5.20
CA ALA A 25 -5.81 5.38 -5.66
C ALA A 25 -6.15 6.68 -6.42
N ILE A 26 -5.70 7.84 -5.93
CA ILE A 26 -5.94 9.11 -6.62
C ILE A 26 -5.19 9.20 -7.95
N MET A 27 -3.97 8.64 -8.05
CA MET A 27 -3.23 8.57 -9.32
C MET A 27 -3.95 7.73 -10.37
N ARG A 28 -4.72 6.74 -9.93
CA ARG A 28 -5.57 5.90 -10.78
C ARG A 28 -6.95 6.53 -11.05
N GLY A 29 -7.20 7.76 -10.58
CA GLY A 29 -8.42 8.53 -10.86
C GLY A 29 -9.58 8.30 -9.89
N HIS A 30 -9.36 7.67 -8.73
CA HIS A 30 -10.44 7.38 -7.78
C HIS A 30 -10.73 8.57 -6.86
N LYS A 31 -11.70 9.41 -7.25
CA LYS A 31 -12.12 10.62 -6.51
C LYS A 31 -12.43 10.38 -5.03
N LYS A 32 -12.96 9.21 -4.65
CA LYS A 32 -13.35 8.90 -3.25
C LYS A 32 -12.19 8.96 -2.24
N TYR A 33 -10.94 9.00 -2.70
CA TYR A 33 -9.74 9.07 -1.86
C TYR A 33 -9.06 10.44 -1.85
N PHE A 34 -9.64 11.43 -2.54
CA PHE A 34 -9.03 12.76 -2.69
C PHE A 34 -8.85 13.49 -1.37
N ASP A 35 -9.61 13.14 -0.34
CA ASP A 35 -9.57 13.68 1.02
C ASP A 35 -8.91 12.73 2.03
N GLN A 36 -8.16 11.72 1.58
CA GLN A 36 -7.50 10.73 2.42
C GLN A 36 -5.99 10.77 2.17
N ILE A 37 -5.20 10.29 3.13
CA ILE A 37 -3.75 10.08 2.98
C ILE A 37 -3.32 8.88 3.83
N GLU A 38 -2.22 8.22 3.45
CA GLU A 38 -1.66 7.09 4.17
C GLU A 38 -1.45 7.41 5.65
N GLU A 39 -1.62 6.38 6.47
CA GLU A 39 -1.35 6.41 7.90
C GLU A 39 -0.20 5.46 8.21
N LEU A 40 0.85 5.99 8.81
CA LEU A 40 2.10 5.26 9.05
C LEU A 40 2.22 4.97 10.56
N THR A 41 1.38 4.05 11.03
CA THR A 41 1.34 3.60 12.42
C THR A 41 1.56 2.10 12.50
N GLU A 42 2.08 1.62 13.64
CA GLU A 42 2.31 0.18 13.84
C GLU A 42 1.01 -0.63 13.69
N ASP A 43 -0.10 -0.12 14.22
CA ASP A 43 -1.42 -0.75 14.08
C ASP A 43 -1.83 -0.88 12.61
N GLN A 44 -1.55 0.14 11.80
CA GLN A 44 -1.87 0.12 10.37
C GLN A 44 -0.98 -0.88 9.60
N PHE A 45 0.32 -0.95 9.91
CA PHE A 45 1.22 -1.94 9.31
C PHE A 45 0.84 -3.37 9.72
N GLN A 46 0.47 -3.59 10.98
CA GLN A 46 0.02 -4.89 11.46
C GLN A 46 -1.28 -5.31 10.78
N LYS A 47 -2.24 -4.39 10.64
CA LYS A 47 -3.47 -4.63 9.88
C LYS A 47 -3.19 -4.97 8.42
N GLU A 48 -2.24 -4.27 7.79
CA GLU A 48 -1.85 -4.54 6.40
C GLU A 48 -1.24 -5.95 6.27
N LYS A 49 -0.36 -6.34 7.20
CA LYS A 49 0.21 -7.68 7.27
C LYS A 49 -0.86 -8.77 7.38
N GLU A 50 -1.79 -8.63 8.31
CA GLU A 50 -2.90 -9.58 8.48
C GLU A 50 -3.76 -9.68 7.21
N THR A 51 -3.98 -8.55 6.55
CA THR A 51 -4.73 -8.48 5.29
C THR A 51 -4.01 -9.21 4.16
N VAL A 52 -2.70 -8.96 3.99
CA VAL A 52 -1.87 -9.63 2.97
C VAL A 52 -1.80 -11.14 3.24
N ASP A 53 -1.59 -11.55 4.50
CA ASP A 53 -1.56 -12.96 4.89
C ASP A 53 -2.90 -13.66 4.59
N SER A 54 -4.02 -12.98 4.85
CA SER A 54 -5.36 -13.47 4.49
C SER A 54 -5.52 -13.67 2.98
N PHE A 55 -5.07 -12.70 2.17
CA PHE A 55 -5.10 -12.82 0.71
C PHE A 55 -4.24 -13.98 0.20
N ILE A 56 -3.04 -14.15 0.76
CA ILE A 56 -2.15 -15.27 0.42
C ILE A 56 -2.80 -16.61 0.75
N GLN A 57 -3.45 -16.74 1.91
CA GLN A 57 -4.18 -17.95 2.29
C GLN A 57 -5.33 -18.26 1.33
N ARG A 58 -6.12 -17.24 0.98
CA ARG A 58 -7.22 -17.37 0.02
C ARG A 58 -6.73 -17.77 -1.37
N LEU A 59 -5.62 -17.19 -1.85
CA LEU A 59 -5.03 -17.55 -3.14
C LEU A 59 -4.54 -19.00 -3.15
N LYS A 60 -3.84 -19.43 -2.09
CA LYS A 60 -3.32 -20.80 -1.94
C LYS A 60 -4.41 -21.87 -1.88
N ALA A 61 -5.64 -21.50 -1.49
CA ALA A 61 -6.78 -22.42 -1.46
C ALA A 61 -7.38 -22.69 -2.85
N ILE A 62 -6.99 -21.92 -3.88
CA ILE A 62 -7.49 -22.10 -5.25
C ILE A 62 -6.70 -23.20 -5.96
N GLU A 63 -7.39 -24.23 -6.46
CA GLU A 63 -6.76 -25.32 -7.20
C GLU A 63 -6.32 -24.87 -8.60
N LYS A 64 -5.03 -24.49 -8.70
CA LYS A 64 -4.43 -23.94 -9.93
C LYS A 64 -4.61 -24.82 -11.17
N ASP A 65 -4.69 -26.14 -11.03
CA ASP A 65 -4.82 -27.07 -12.16
C ASP A 65 -6.18 -26.98 -12.85
N ASN A 66 -7.22 -26.56 -12.12
CA ASN A 66 -8.58 -26.40 -12.64
C ASN A 66 -8.80 -25.07 -13.36
N LEU A 67 -7.84 -24.14 -13.26
CA LEU A 67 -7.90 -22.82 -13.87
C LEU A 67 -7.63 -22.86 -15.38
N THR A 68 -8.36 -22.03 -16.13
CA THR A 68 -8.04 -21.74 -17.54
C THR A 68 -6.70 -21.01 -17.66
N SER A 69 -6.14 -20.96 -18.87
CA SER A 69 -4.87 -20.23 -19.11
C SER A 69 -4.94 -18.75 -18.70
N ARG A 70 -6.08 -18.08 -18.91
CA ARG A 70 -6.28 -16.68 -18.51
C ARG A 70 -6.31 -16.53 -16.99
N GLU A 71 -6.99 -17.43 -16.30
CA GLU A 71 -7.06 -17.42 -14.84
C GLU A 71 -5.72 -17.76 -14.20
N LYS A 72 -4.93 -18.65 -14.80
CA LYS A 72 -3.55 -18.93 -14.37
C LYS A 72 -2.67 -17.67 -14.44
N VAL A 73 -2.89 -16.79 -15.43
CA VAL A 73 -2.21 -15.49 -15.49
C VAL A 73 -2.67 -14.60 -14.33
N THR A 74 -3.98 -14.44 -14.11
CA THR A 74 -4.50 -13.64 -12.97
C THR A 74 -3.99 -14.16 -11.64
N HIS A 75 -4.04 -15.48 -11.40
CA HIS A 75 -3.49 -16.11 -10.21
C HIS A 75 -1.99 -15.82 -10.04
N GLY A 76 -1.20 -15.95 -11.11
CA GLY A 76 0.24 -15.65 -11.06
C GLY A 76 0.55 -14.18 -10.77
N MET A 77 -0.27 -13.24 -11.28
CA MET A 77 -0.11 -11.82 -10.97
C MET A 77 -0.48 -11.49 -9.53
N LEU A 78 -1.52 -12.12 -8.98
CA LEU A 78 -1.85 -12.00 -7.56
C LEU A 78 -0.75 -12.58 -6.68
N GLU A 79 -0.21 -13.75 -7.03
CA GLU A 79 0.90 -14.40 -6.32
C GLU A 79 2.13 -13.48 -6.27
N PHE A 80 2.52 -12.92 -7.42
CA PHE A 80 3.64 -11.99 -7.52
C PHE A 80 3.41 -10.71 -6.70
N ALA A 81 2.24 -10.09 -6.82
CA ALA A 81 1.93 -8.85 -6.11
C ALA A 81 1.87 -9.06 -4.60
N LEU A 82 1.26 -10.15 -4.13
CA LEU A 82 1.17 -10.49 -2.71
C LEU A 82 2.54 -10.83 -2.11
N SER A 83 3.38 -11.57 -2.84
CA SER A 83 4.76 -11.83 -2.40
C SER A 83 5.53 -10.52 -2.25
N SER A 84 5.43 -9.63 -3.24
CA SER A 84 6.11 -8.33 -3.20
C SER A 84 5.63 -7.47 -2.02
N ASN A 85 4.33 -7.47 -1.72
CA ASN A 85 3.77 -6.77 -0.55
C ASN A 85 4.29 -7.38 0.75
N GLN A 86 4.31 -8.72 0.85
CA GLN A 86 4.81 -9.42 2.03
C GLN A 86 6.29 -9.11 2.27
N ASP A 87 7.12 -9.16 1.21
CA ASP A 87 8.55 -8.83 1.30
C ASP A 87 8.76 -7.38 1.76
N SER A 88 8.01 -6.41 1.19
CA SER A 88 8.09 -5.01 1.63
C SER A 88 7.69 -4.83 3.10
N LEU A 89 6.71 -5.60 3.60
CA LEU A 89 6.30 -5.61 5.01
C LEU A 89 7.36 -6.22 5.93
N LEU A 90 8.03 -7.27 5.48
CA LEU A 90 9.11 -7.92 6.22
C LEU A 90 10.36 -7.05 6.29
N ASP A 91 10.71 -6.40 5.17
CA ASP A 91 11.88 -5.53 5.06
C ASP A 91 11.70 -4.20 5.79
N ARG A 92 10.45 -3.86 6.17
CA ARG A 92 10.07 -2.60 6.81
C ARG A 92 10.64 -1.39 6.06
N SER A 93 10.55 -1.44 4.73
CA SER A 93 11.18 -0.48 3.82
C SER A 93 10.80 0.98 4.11
N TRP A 94 9.62 1.21 4.70
CA TRP A 94 9.15 2.53 5.16
C TRP A 94 10.04 3.18 6.21
N GLU A 95 10.79 2.41 7.00
CA GLU A 95 11.69 2.93 8.02
C GLU A 95 12.93 3.59 7.43
N PHE A 96 13.26 3.27 6.16
CA PHE A 96 14.48 3.74 5.50
C PHE A 96 14.20 4.50 4.19
N GLY A 97 12.98 4.44 3.68
CA GLY A 97 12.56 5.22 2.51
C GLY A 97 12.60 6.72 2.78
N ALA A 98 13.37 7.46 1.97
CA ALA A 98 13.50 8.91 2.05
C ALA A 98 13.60 9.53 0.65
N GLY A 99 13.26 10.82 0.53
CA GLY A 99 13.25 11.50 -0.76
C GLY A 99 12.17 10.92 -1.70
N VAL A 100 12.56 10.62 -2.95
CA VAL A 100 11.66 10.12 -3.99
C VAL A 100 11.25 8.65 -3.81
N SER A 101 12.03 7.88 -3.04
CA SER A 101 11.74 6.45 -2.77
C SER A 101 10.91 6.22 -1.52
N GLY A 102 10.59 7.28 -0.77
CA GLY A 102 9.82 7.22 0.47
C GLY A 102 8.55 8.06 0.42
N PHE A 103 7.78 8.00 1.51
CA PHE A 103 6.51 8.73 1.68
C PHE A 103 6.65 10.26 1.52
N THR A 104 7.87 10.80 1.60
CA THR A 104 8.16 12.21 1.33
C THR A 104 7.94 12.63 -0.12
N GLY A 105 7.96 11.69 -1.07
CA GLY A 105 7.61 11.94 -2.49
C GLY A 105 6.14 12.31 -2.69
N PHE A 106 5.26 12.01 -1.72
CA PHE A 106 3.81 12.28 -1.75
C PHE A 106 3.45 13.76 -1.86
N LEU A 107 4.34 14.65 -1.42
CA LEU A 107 4.09 16.09 -1.44
C LEU A 107 4.59 16.74 -2.73
N ILE A 108 5.69 16.22 -3.29
CA ILE A 108 6.43 16.87 -4.38
C ILE A 108 5.91 16.43 -5.74
N ASP A 109 5.79 15.12 -5.95
CA ASP A 109 5.57 14.58 -7.30
C ASP A 109 4.09 14.33 -7.59
N TYR A 110 3.35 13.81 -6.61
CA TYR A 110 1.99 13.32 -6.86
C TYR A 110 0.92 14.42 -6.85
N ASN A 111 1.12 15.52 -6.10
CA ASN A 111 0.24 16.69 -6.17
C ASN A 111 0.20 17.31 -7.56
N GLN A 112 1.32 17.29 -8.30
CA GLN A 112 1.39 17.84 -9.66
C GLN A 112 0.73 16.95 -10.71
N GLN A 113 0.56 15.66 -10.39
CA GLN A 113 -0.06 14.67 -11.27
C GLN A 113 -1.57 14.52 -11.03
N MET A 114 -2.13 15.25 -10.05
CA MET A 114 -3.56 15.16 -9.75
C MET A 114 -4.39 15.91 -10.78
N PHE A 115 -5.35 15.19 -11.36
CA PHE A 115 -6.42 15.80 -12.12
C PHE A 115 -7.52 16.28 -11.17
N VAL A 116 -7.79 17.58 -11.17
CA VAL A 116 -8.85 18.23 -10.37
C VAL A 116 -9.98 18.66 -11.33
N PRO A 117 -10.97 17.78 -11.61
CA PRO A 117 -11.97 18.02 -12.64
C PRO A 117 -13.02 19.07 -12.29
N ASP A 118 -13.30 19.25 -11.00
CA ASP A 118 -14.41 20.05 -10.49
C ASP A 118 -14.08 20.67 -9.13
N SER A 119 -14.93 21.58 -8.66
CA SER A 119 -14.73 22.29 -7.39
C SER A 119 -14.78 21.36 -6.17
N GLU A 120 -15.59 20.31 -6.22
CA GLU A 120 -15.66 19.31 -5.14
C GLU A 120 -14.32 18.57 -5.01
N SER A 121 -13.71 18.16 -6.13
CA SER A 121 -12.38 17.58 -6.15
C SER A 121 -11.32 18.54 -5.59
N ALA A 122 -11.45 19.85 -5.85
CA ALA A 122 -10.55 20.85 -5.29
C ALA A 122 -10.68 20.95 -3.76
N ASP A 123 -11.92 20.94 -3.24
CA ASP A 123 -12.19 20.97 -1.81
C ASP A 123 -11.69 19.71 -1.10
N MET A 124 -11.85 18.53 -1.72
CA MET A 124 -11.30 17.28 -1.19
C MET A 124 -9.77 17.31 -1.13
N MET A 125 -9.12 17.82 -2.18
CA MET A 125 -7.67 17.96 -2.20
C MET A 125 -7.18 18.95 -1.13
N LEU A 126 -7.92 20.03 -0.87
CA LEU A 126 -7.62 20.95 0.23
C LEU A 126 -7.66 20.22 1.59
N LYS A 127 -8.69 19.41 1.86
CA LYS A 127 -8.76 18.59 3.08
C LYS A 127 -7.58 17.64 3.19
N ARG A 128 -7.15 17.04 2.07
CA ARG A 128 -5.98 16.17 2.06
C ARG A 128 -4.70 16.89 2.49
N LEU A 129 -4.51 18.15 2.09
CA LEU A 129 -3.37 18.96 2.51
C LEU A 129 -3.31 19.15 4.04
N GLU A 130 -4.45 19.16 4.73
CA GLU A 130 -4.52 19.28 6.20
C GLU A 130 -3.87 18.09 6.92
N PHE A 131 -3.86 16.91 6.30
CA PHE A 131 -3.25 15.71 6.90
C PHE A 131 -1.72 15.65 6.76
N TYR A 132 -1.10 16.52 5.97
CA TYR A 132 0.35 16.44 5.73
C TYR A 132 1.16 16.63 7.00
N LYS A 133 0.73 17.51 7.92
CA LYS A 133 1.40 17.65 9.23
C LYS A 133 1.44 16.31 9.98
N ARG A 134 0.33 15.57 9.99
CA ARG A 134 0.24 14.23 10.59
C ARG A 134 1.19 13.27 9.89
N LEU A 135 1.08 13.16 8.56
CA LEU A 135 1.89 12.25 7.75
C LEU A 135 3.39 12.45 8.01
N TYR A 136 3.89 13.69 7.92
CA TYR A 136 5.31 13.96 8.10
C TYR A 136 5.81 13.71 9.52
N THR A 137 4.95 13.90 10.51
CA THR A 137 5.25 13.52 11.90
C THR A 137 5.42 12.00 12.01
N GLN A 138 4.53 11.24 11.37
CA GLN A 138 4.60 9.77 11.37
C GLN A 138 5.81 9.25 10.58
N ILE A 139 6.12 9.84 9.41
CA ILE A 139 7.36 9.53 8.65
C ILE A 139 8.59 9.69 9.54
N ALA A 140 8.72 10.84 10.21
CA ALA A 140 9.86 11.09 11.08
C ALA A 140 9.92 10.10 12.25
N GLN A 141 8.76 9.68 12.78
CA GLN A 141 8.67 8.70 13.86
C GLN A 141 9.14 7.32 13.40
N VAL A 142 8.62 6.78 12.29
CA VAL A 142 8.99 5.44 11.80
C VAL A 142 10.45 5.39 11.38
N GLN A 143 10.98 6.44 10.76
CA GLN A 143 12.41 6.54 10.42
C GLN A 143 13.30 6.59 11.66
N LYS A 144 12.87 7.29 12.71
CA LYS A 144 13.59 7.32 13.99
C LYS A 144 13.63 5.93 14.64
N GLU A 145 12.57 5.15 14.56
CA GLU A 145 12.56 3.76 15.07
C GLU A 145 13.49 2.86 14.24
N GLY A 146 13.44 2.94 12.91
CA GLY A 146 14.39 2.22 12.03
C GLY A 146 15.85 2.48 12.38
N LEU A 147 16.22 3.74 12.62
CA LEU A 147 17.58 4.13 13.02
C LEU A 147 18.00 3.53 14.38
N LYS A 148 17.07 3.30 15.31
CA LYS A 148 17.39 2.63 16.59
C LYS A 148 17.64 1.14 16.37
N THR A 149 16.82 0.48 15.55
CA THR A 149 16.96 -0.94 15.23
C THR A 149 18.32 -1.25 14.61
N ILE A 150 18.76 -0.46 13.63
CA ILE A 150 20.09 -0.62 13.02
C ILE A 150 21.20 -0.46 14.07
N LYS A 151 21.10 0.53 14.95
CA LYS A 151 22.10 0.77 16.00
C LYS A 151 22.18 -0.38 17.02
N LEU A 152 21.07 -1.09 17.26
CA LEU A 152 21.05 -2.27 18.13
C LEU A 152 21.75 -3.46 17.46
N GLN A 153 21.42 -3.75 16.20
CA GLN A 153 22.04 -4.83 15.43
C GLN A 153 23.57 -4.66 15.32
N GLN A 154 24.05 -3.44 15.07
CA GLN A 154 25.49 -3.15 15.02
C GLN A 154 26.19 -3.38 16.37
N LYS A 155 25.52 -3.13 17.51
CA LYS A 155 26.10 -3.37 18.85
C LYS A 155 26.16 -4.85 19.23
N GLU A 156 25.29 -5.69 18.67
CA GLU A 156 25.30 -7.14 18.90
C GLU A 156 26.32 -7.88 18.03
N THR A 157 26.91 -7.18 17.05
CA THR A 157 27.88 -7.75 16.10
C THR A 157 29.35 -7.49 16.52
N TYR A 158 29.59 -6.81 17.64
CA TYR A 158 30.90 -6.55 18.24
C TYR A 158 30.95 -7.01 19.70
#